data_AF-A0AA95RJU2-F1
#
_entry.id   AF-A0AA95RJU2-F1
#
_cell.length_a   1.000
_cell.length_b   1.000
_cell.length_c   1.000
_cell.angle_alpha   90.00
_cell.angle_beta   90.00
_cell.angle_gamma   90.00
#
_symmetry.space_group_name_H-M   'P 1'
#
loop_
_entity.id
_entity.type
_entity.pdbx_description
1 polymer ?
#
loop_
_entity_poly.entity_id
_entity_poly.type
_entity_poly.pdbx_seq_one_letter_code
_entity_poly.pdbx_strand_id
1 'polypeptide(L)'
;MNGQLKNKKILFLCPLFFNYHKKIMRAMEAMGAQVDYFDERPSNTFLSKALLRINRNFVTVQINKHYEDITSKINGKTYDYVFICQAEATPKSFLRNVRKMNPNARLVLMLWDSVANKVNTLEKLDLFDEVFSFDKKDCDQFGLTFRPLFFDKEYEELAQEESELIYDLFFVGTVHSDRYLILNEVRQQFEKNNLNVFYYLYIPSKIMYYQRKLLTSELQGSQITDFSFVGLPSEQLTAKLKQSKAVVDIQHPKQTGLTMRTIEMLGANKKIITTNTDIEYYDFYHPNNICIVDRSSVVVPTEFMTTPYVPVDEKVKERYSINYFVLDVLGLTQKDKHGFYSKSGGE
;
A
#
# COMPACT_ATOMS: atom_id res chain seq x y z
N MET A 1 16.57 -4.87 -15.71
CA MET A 1 16.46 -3.45 -15.31
C MET A 1 17.76 -2.83 -14.77
N ASN A 2 18.89 -3.56 -14.70
CA ASN A 2 20.13 -3.03 -14.11
C ASN A 2 20.60 -1.75 -14.83
N GLY A 3 20.87 -0.70 -14.04
CA GLY A 3 21.45 0.55 -14.53
C GLY A 3 20.48 1.55 -15.15
N GLN A 4 19.16 1.34 -15.11
CA GLN A 4 18.20 2.30 -15.65
C GLN A 4 18.19 3.66 -14.93
N LEU A 5 18.70 3.71 -13.70
CA LEU A 5 18.90 4.94 -12.93
C LEU A 5 20.39 5.26 -12.73
N LYS A 6 21.28 4.70 -13.56
CA LYS A 6 22.73 4.89 -13.41
C LYS A 6 23.07 6.38 -13.39
N ASN A 7 23.80 6.78 -12.36
CA ASN A 7 24.25 8.16 -12.10
C ASN A 7 23.12 9.17 -11.84
N LYS A 8 21.87 8.72 -11.64
CA LYS A 8 20.76 9.61 -11.28
C LYS A 8 20.79 9.93 -9.79
N LYS A 9 20.56 11.21 -9.45
CA LYS A 9 20.46 11.67 -8.06
C LYS A 9 19.00 11.92 -7.71
N ILE A 10 18.53 11.31 -6.63
CA ILE A 10 17.13 11.34 -6.22
C ILE A 10 17.04 11.86 -4.79
N LEU A 11 16.29 12.94 -4.60
CA LEU A 11 15.83 13.37 -3.28
C LEU A 11 14.53 12.63 -2.97
N PHE A 12 14.55 11.74 -1.97
CA PHE A 12 13.41 10.89 -1.63
C PHE A 12 12.85 11.23 -0.25
N LEU A 13 11.63 11.75 -0.20
CA LEU A 13 10.92 12.02 1.06
C LEU A 13 9.77 11.04 1.21
N CYS A 14 9.80 10.21 2.23
CA CYS A 14 8.77 9.21 2.42
C CYS A 14 8.56 8.91 3.91
N PRO A 15 7.30 8.81 4.39
CA PRO A 15 7.06 8.50 5.78
C PRO A 15 7.53 7.09 6.14
N LEU A 16 8.03 6.90 7.37
CA LEU A 16 8.28 5.56 7.93
C LEU A 16 6.97 4.76 8.02
N PHE A 17 6.74 3.86 7.07
CA PHE A 17 5.56 3.02 7.00
C PHE A 17 5.92 1.62 6.47
N PHE A 18 5.69 0.57 7.28
CA PHE A 18 5.94 -0.84 6.96
C PHE A 18 7.23 -1.15 6.19
N ASN A 19 8.31 -0.40 6.45
CA ASN A 19 9.58 -0.46 5.71
C ASN A 19 9.50 -0.23 4.19
N TYR A 20 8.37 0.20 3.62
CA TYR A 20 8.24 0.46 2.18
C TYR A 20 9.21 1.55 1.69
N HIS A 21 9.47 2.58 2.51
CA HIS A 21 10.53 3.56 2.23
C HIS A 21 11.90 2.91 1.96
N LYS A 22 12.30 1.89 2.76
CA LYS A 22 13.55 1.15 2.53
C LYS A 22 13.48 0.30 1.26
N LYS A 23 12.34 -0.35 1.01
CA LYS A 23 12.15 -1.19 -0.20
C LYS A 23 12.28 -0.33 -1.46
N ILE A 24 11.63 0.83 -1.52
CA ILE A 24 11.69 1.78 -2.64
C ILE A 24 13.11 2.36 -2.79
N MET A 25 13.72 2.81 -1.69
CA MET A 25 15.10 3.32 -1.69
C MET A 25 16.09 2.29 -2.25
N ARG A 26 16.04 1.04 -1.77
CA ARG A 26 16.90 -0.04 -2.26
C ARG A 26 16.64 -0.37 -3.72
N ALA A 27 15.39 -0.33 -4.19
CA ALA A 27 15.08 -0.54 -5.60
C ALA A 27 15.72 0.55 -6.48
N MET A 28 15.64 1.82 -6.08
CA MET A 28 16.31 2.92 -6.77
C MET A 28 17.84 2.76 -6.80
N GLU A 29 18.45 2.45 -5.65
CA GLU A 29 19.90 2.24 -5.51
C GLU A 29 20.38 1.03 -6.34
N ALA A 30 19.64 -0.09 -6.30
CA ALA A 30 19.95 -1.29 -7.09
C ALA A 30 19.89 -1.03 -8.60
N MET A 31 19.06 -0.08 -9.05
CA MET A 31 19.02 0.39 -10.44
C MET A 31 20.08 1.44 -10.77
N GLY A 32 20.93 1.83 -9.81
CA GLY A 32 22.11 2.67 -10.00
C GLY A 32 21.97 4.13 -9.58
N ALA A 33 20.88 4.49 -8.88
CA ALA A 33 20.67 5.84 -8.36
C ALA A 33 21.50 6.12 -7.10
N GLN A 34 21.83 7.38 -6.88
CA GLN A 34 22.23 7.92 -5.58
C GLN A 34 20.99 8.53 -4.91
N VAL A 35 20.62 8.05 -3.73
CA VAL A 35 19.39 8.45 -3.06
C VAL A 35 19.71 9.17 -1.76
N ASP A 36 19.27 10.43 -1.63
CA ASP A 36 19.20 11.12 -0.34
C ASP A 36 17.79 10.94 0.23
N TYR A 37 17.67 10.09 1.25
CA TYR A 37 16.39 9.82 1.91
C TYR A 37 16.17 10.66 3.17
N PHE A 38 14.97 11.20 3.32
CA PHE A 38 14.49 11.81 4.57
C PHE A 38 13.08 11.32 4.92
N ASP A 39 12.81 11.19 6.21
CA ASP A 39 11.42 11.02 6.66
C ASP A 39 10.64 12.31 6.35
N GLU A 40 9.49 12.15 5.71
CA GLU A 40 8.60 13.26 5.38
C GLU A 40 8.00 13.91 6.63
N ARG A 41 7.89 13.16 7.73
CA ARG A 41 7.28 13.62 8.99
C ARG A 41 8.35 14.03 10.01
N PRO A 42 8.11 15.08 10.81
CA PRO A 42 9.03 15.49 11.89
C PRO A 42 9.05 14.51 13.07
N SER A 43 8.01 13.67 13.21
CA SER A 43 7.89 12.68 14.28
C SER A 43 6.99 11.52 13.86
N ASN A 44 7.24 10.35 14.45
CA ASN A 44 6.50 9.12 14.19
C ASN A 44 5.63 8.64 15.35
N THR A 45 5.52 9.45 16.40
CA THR A 45 4.63 9.15 17.54
C THR A 45 3.18 9.15 17.10
N PHE A 46 2.33 8.38 17.78
CA PHE A 46 0.89 8.35 17.48
C PHE A 46 0.26 9.75 17.60
N LEU A 47 0.63 10.49 18.65
CA LEU A 47 0.11 11.84 18.90
C LEU A 47 0.49 12.84 17.79
N SER A 48 1.76 12.85 17.35
CA SER A 48 2.19 13.75 16.28
C SER A 48 1.48 13.46 14.96
N LYS A 49 1.32 12.16 14.62
CA LYS A 49 0.53 11.72 13.46
C LYS A 49 -0.93 12.17 13.54
N ALA A 50 -1.55 12.08 14.72
CA ALA A 50 -2.92 12.53 14.92
C ALA A 50 -3.04 14.06 14.78
N LEU A 51 -2.14 14.82 15.40
CA LEU A 51 -2.15 16.29 15.35
C LEU A 51 -1.92 16.82 13.92
N LEU A 52 -1.04 16.19 13.13
CA LEU A 52 -0.84 16.51 11.71
C LEU A 52 -2.15 16.47 10.91
N ARG A 53 -3.04 15.53 11.24
CA ARG A 53 -4.32 15.33 10.56
C ARG A 53 -5.44 16.23 11.09
N ILE A 54 -5.47 16.47 12.40
CA ILE A 54 -6.50 17.29 13.04
C ILE A 54 -6.24 18.77 12.77
N ASN A 55 -5.04 19.25 13.09
CA ASN A 55 -4.65 20.63 12.86
C ASN A 55 -3.12 20.77 12.85
N ARG A 56 -2.56 20.94 11.65
CA ARG A 56 -1.12 21.09 11.40
C ARG A 56 -0.49 22.22 12.24
N ASN A 57 -1.27 23.24 12.62
CA ASN A 57 -0.76 24.39 13.38
C ASN A 57 -0.13 24.01 14.73
N PHE A 58 -0.56 22.91 15.35
CA PHE A 58 0.03 22.42 16.61
C PHE A 58 1.45 21.88 16.45
N VAL A 59 1.86 21.52 15.23
CA VAL A 59 3.17 20.92 14.94
C VAL A 59 4.00 21.75 13.97
N THR A 60 3.55 22.95 13.57
CA THR A 60 4.24 23.81 12.60
C THR A 60 5.68 24.12 12.98
N VAL A 61 5.98 24.39 14.26
CA VAL A 61 7.36 24.66 14.70
C VAL A 61 8.27 23.44 14.47
N GLN A 62 7.77 22.24 14.77
CA GLN A 62 8.52 20.99 14.54
C GLN A 62 8.70 20.73 13.05
N ILE A 63 7.66 20.97 12.24
CA ILE A 63 7.73 20.87 10.78
C ILE A 63 8.79 21.83 10.24
N ASN A 64 8.75 23.11 10.61
CA ASN A 64 9.68 24.11 10.09
C ASN A 64 11.12 23.73 10.42
N LYS A 65 11.41 23.40 11.69
CA LYS A 65 12.74 22.95 12.11
C LYS A 65 13.20 21.71 11.33
N HIS A 66 12.33 20.71 11.19
CA HIS A 66 12.64 19.48 10.45
C HIS A 66 12.99 19.77 8.98
N TYR A 67 12.25 20.64 8.31
CA TYR A 67 12.50 20.98 6.91
C TYR A 67 13.64 21.99 6.71
N GLU A 68 13.97 22.82 7.70
CA GLU A 68 15.21 23.59 7.76
C GLU A 68 16.43 22.66 7.84
N ASP A 69 16.37 21.64 8.70
CA ASP A 69 17.42 20.62 8.83
C ASP A 69 17.60 19.85 7.50
N ILE A 70 16.51 19.45 6.84
CA ILE A 70 16.59 18.81 5.51
C ILE A 70 17.22 19.78 4.50
N THR A 71 16.75 21.03 4.45
CA THR A 71 17.25 22.06 3.53
C THR A 71 18.76 22.25 3.68
N SER A 72 19.26 22.27 4.92
CA SER A 72 20.70 22.39 5.20
C SER A 72 21.52 21.22 4.63
N LYS A 73 21.01 19.99 4.70
CA LYS A 73 21.69 18.77 4.25
C LYS A 73 21.70 18.60 2.73
N ILE A 74 20.72 19.21 2.05
CA ILE A 74 20.62 19.18 0.59
C ILE A 74 21.23 20.42 -0.08
N ASN A 75 21.71 21.39 0.71
CA ASN A 75 22.28 22.62 0.18
C ASN A 75 23.49 22.33 -0.73
N GLY A 76 23.52 22.96 -1.91
CA GLY A 76 24.56 22.76 -2.92
C GLY A 76 24.51 21.42 -3.66
N LYS A 77 23.53 20.56 -3.38
CA LYS A 77 23.30 19.33 -4.13
C LYS A 77 22.35 19.57 -5.29
N THR A 78 22.57 18.84 -6.38
CA THR A 78 21.68 18.78 -7.54
C THR A 78 21.01 17.42 -7.63
N TYR A 79 19.74 17.41 -8.00
CA TYR A 79 18.93 16.20 -8.18
C TYR A 79 18.35 16.15 -9.59
N ASP A 80 18.26 14.95 -10.15
CA ASP A 80 17.48 14.67 -11.37
C ASP A 80 16.00 14.52 -11.03
N TYR A 81 15.70 13.97 -9.83
CA TYR A 81 14.35 13.67 -9.39
C TYR A 81 14.15 14.06 -7.93
N VAL A 82 12.95 14.53 -7.62
CA VAL A 82 12.45 14.71 -6.25
C VAL A 82 11.20 13.88 -6.13
N PHE A 83 11.29 12.77 -5.42
CA PHE A 83 10.18 11.85 -5.23
C PHE A 83 9.66 11.96 -3.79
N ILE A 84 8.39 12.33 -3.65
CA ILE A 84 7.74 12.44 -2.34
C ILE A 84 6.56 11.48 -2.25
N CYS A 85 6.48 10.72 -1.16
CA CYS A 85 5.29 9.96 -0.80
C CYS A 85 4.47 10.74 0.21
N GLN A 86 3.16 10.87 -0.02
CA GLN A 86 2.15 11.54 0.82
C GLN A 86 2.25 13.06 1.00
N ALA A 87 3.46 13.61 1.17
CA ALA A 87 3.69 15.04 1.39
C ALA A 87 2.77 15.69 2.46
N GLU A 88 2.43 14.96 3.53
CA GLU A 88 1.48 15.39 4.56
C GLU A 88 2.00 16.57 5.39
N ALA A 89 3.23 16.49 5.88
CA ALA A 89 3.92 17.52 6.65
C ALA A 89 4.74 18.50 5.78
N THR A 90 4.99 18.18 4.50
CA THR A 90 5.89 18.91 3.60
C THR A 90 5.43 20.35 3.37
N PRO A 91 6.19 21.39 3.76
CA PRO A 91 5.80 22.78 3.53
C PRO A 91 5.85 23.18 2.04
N LYS A 92 4.94 24.07 1.62
CA LYS A 92 5.01 24.72 0.29
C LYS A 92 6.32 25.48 0.09
N SER A 93 6.83 26.11 1.14
CA SER A 93 8.11 26.84 1.11
C SER A 93 9.28 25.92 0.77
N PHE A 94 9.30 24.71 1.36
CA PHE A 94 10.31 23.70 1.05
C PHE A 94 10.25 23.29 -0.43
N LEU A 95 9.06 22.94 -0.94
CA LEU A 95 8.88 22.56 -2.35
C LEU A 95 9.34 23.65 -3.32
N ARG A 96 8.97 24.92 -3.06
CA ARG A 96 9.40 26.07 -3.85
C ARG A 96 10.92 26.27 -3.81
N ASN A 97 11.53 26.08 -2.64
CA ASN A 97 12.99 26.18 -2.50
C ASN A 97 13.70 25.06 -3.25
N VAL A 98 13.22 23.81 -3.14
CA VAL A 98 13.77 22.67 -3.87
C VAL A 98 13.68 22.89 -5.38
N ARG A 99 12.54 23.38 -5.89
CA ARG A 99 12.38 23.73 -7.31
C ARG A 99 13.36 24.80 -7.76
N LYS A 100 13.58 25.85 -6.96
CA LYS A 100 14.56 26.91 -7.26
C LYS A 100 15.99 26.37 -7.32
N MET A 101 16.36 25.49 -6.40
CA MET A 101 17.70 24.87 -6.36
C MET A 101 17.88 23.85 -7.50
N ASN A 102 16.80 23.21 -7.96
CA ASN A 102 16.81 22.13 -8.93
C ASN A 102 15.78 22.38 -10.05
N PRO A 103 15.98 23.40 -10.91
CA PRO A 103 14.98 23.82 -11.89
C PRO A 103 14.67 22.74 -12.93
N ASN A 104 15.61 21.84 -13.21
CA ASN A 104 15.47 20.75 -14.18
C ASN A 104 15.05 19.42 -13.54
N ALA A 105 14.93 19.34 -12.21
CA ALA A 105 14.50 18.12 -11.55
C ALA A 105 13.02 17.87 -11.82
N ARG A 106 12.65 16.61 -12.02
CA ARG A 106 11.26 16.19 -12.07
C ARG A 106 10.76 15.93 -10.64
N LEU A 107 9.77 16.68 -10.20
CA LEU A 107 9.13 16.58 -8.88
C LEU A 107 7.87 15.73 -9.01
N VAL A 108 7.81 14.61 -8.30
CA VAL A 108 6.67 13.69 -8.36
C VAL A 108 6.16 13.35 -6.98
N LEU A 109 4.83 13.25 -6.87
CA LEU A 109 4.12 12.90 -5.65
C LEU A 109 3.39 11.57 -5.83
N MET A 110 3.59 10.62 -4.92
CA MET A 110 2.76 9.41 -4.83
C MET A 110 1.86 9.46 -3.60
N LEU A 111 0.55 9.37 -3.83
CA LEU A 111 -0.46 9.16 -2.81
C LEU A 111 -0.80 7.68 -2.72
N TRP A 112 -0.44 7.05 -1.61
CA TRP A 112 -0.77 5.64 -1.30
C TRP A 112 -1.88 5.50 -0.24
N ASP A 113 -2.57 6.59 0.06
CA ASP A 113 -3.68 6.70 1.02
C ASP A 113 -4.70 7.67 0.39
N SER A 114 -5.99 7.47 0.63
CA SER A 114 -7.02 8.24 -0.04
C SER A 114 -6.90 9.73 0.26
N VAL A 115 -7.19 10.58 -0.72
CA VAL A 115 -7.10 12.03 -0.63
C VAL A 115 -7.94 12.59 0.53
N ALA A 116 -9.07 11.97 0.84
CA ALA A 116 -9.91 12.32 1.99
C ALA A 116 -9.14 12.29 3.33
N ASN A 117 -8.11 11.45 3.46
CA ASN A 117 -7.25 11.36 4.64
C ASN A 117 -6.08 12.35 4.60
N LYS A 118 -5.90 13.09 3.49
CA LYS A 118 -4.73 13.89 3.13
C LYS A 118 -5.10 15.28 2.61
N VAL A 119 -6.11 15.90 3.23
CA VAL A 119 -6.63 17.23 2.83
C VAL A 119 -5.52 18.28 2.75
N ASN A 120 -4.54 18.24 3.65
CA ASN A 120 -3.39 19.16 3.65
C ASN A 120 -2.44 18.97 2.45
N THR A 121 -2.52 17.85 1.74
CA THR A 121 -1.69 17.59 0.56
C THR A 121 -2.31 18.21 -0.70
N LEU A 122 -3.65 18.34 -0.75
CA LEU A 122 -4.38 18.92 -1.88
C LEU A 122 -3.92 20.33 -2.23
N GLU A 123 -3.55 21.13 -1.22
CA GLU A 123 -3.12 22.50 -1.45
C GLU A 123 -1.77 22.63 -2.18
N LYS A 124 -1.05 21.51 -2.40
CA LYS A 124 0.34 21.48 -2.90
C LYS A 124 0.49 20.80 -4.26
N LEU A 125 -0.61 20.24 -4.81
CA LEU A 125 -0.55 19.38 -6.00
C LEU A 125 0.06 20.12 -7.21
N ASP A 126 -0.22 21.42 -7.32
CA ASP A 126 0.28 22.34 -8.35
C ASP A 126 1.80 22.57 -8.32
N LEU A 127 2.49 22.14 -7.26
CA LEU A 127 3.94 22.27 -7.11
C LEU A 127 4.72 21.06 -7.67
N PHE A 128 4.02 20.00 -8.06
CA PHE A 128 4.59 18.78 -8.64
C PHE A 128 4.39 18.74 -10.15
N ASP A 129 5.32 18.11 -10.87
CA ASP A 129 5.20 17.87 -12.31
C ASP A 129 4.20 16.75 -12.59
N GLU A 130 4.05 15.80 -11.67
CA GLU A 130 3.04 14.75 -11.74
C GLU A 130 2.64 14.26 -10.34
N VAL A 131 1.34 13.98 -10.17
CA VAL A 131 0.77 13.45 -8.94
C VAL A 131 0.08 12.13 -9.25
N PHE A 132 0.55 11.07 -8.61
CA PHE A 132 0.00 9.73 -8.71
C PHE A 132 -0.91 9.41 -7.51
N SER A 133 -1.96 8.64 -7.75
CA SER A 133 -2.75 8.00 -6.69
C SER A 133 -3.04 6.55 -7.02
N PHE A 134 -3.04 5.70 -6.00
CA PHE A 134 -3.47 4.30 -6.09
C PHE A 134 -4.98 4.12 -6.09
N ASP A 135 -5.72 5.18 -5.77
CA ASP A 135 -7.17 5.16 -5.72
C ASP A 135 -7.73 5.83 -6.99
N LYS A 136 -8.37 5.05 -7.86
CA LYS A 136 -8.90 5.53 -9.14
C LYS A 136 -9.94 6.63 -8.96
N LYS A 137 -10.77 6.53 -7.92
CA LYS A 137 -11.79 7.54 -7.64
C LYS A 137 -11.17 8.89 -7.31
N ASP A 138 -10.08 8.89 -6.53
CA ASP A 138 -9.33 10.12 -6.26
C ASP A 138 -8.67 10.66 -7.55
N CYS A 139 -8.21 9.78 -8.43
CA CYS A 139 -7.65 10.20 -9.72
C CYS A 139 -8.69 10.94 -10.56
N ASP A 140 -9.89 10.38 -10.68
CA ASP A 140 -10.96 10.98 -11.48
C ASP A 140 -11.48 12.27 -10.86
N GLN A 141 -11.61 12.31 -9.53
CA GLN A 141 -12.10 13.48 -8.82
C GLN A 141 -11.13 14.66 -8.85
N PHE A 142 -9.82 14.41 -8.77
CA PHE A 142 -8.80 15.47 -8.62
C PHE A 142 -7.89 15.63 -9.85
N GLY A 143 -8.13 14.88 -10.94
CA GLY A 143 -7.32 14.91 -12.15
C GLY A 143 -5.89 14.37 -11.94
N LEU A 144 -5.74 13.34 -11.09
CA LEU A 144 -4.44 12.72 -10.79
C LEU A 144 -4.16 11.55 -11.73
N THR A 145 -2.90 11.14 -11.83
CA THR A 145 -2.53 9.96 -12.61
C THR A 145 -2.78 8.69 -11.80
N PHE A 146 -3.57 7.77 -12.34
CA PHE A 146 -3.82 6.49 -11.70
C PHE A 146 -2.59 5.58 -11.77
N ARG A 147 -2.13 5.16 -10.59
CA ARG A 147 -1.03 4.21 -10.46
C ARG A 147 -1.28 3.26 -9.31
N PRO A 148 -1.58 1.97 -9.59
CA PRO A 148 -1.63 0.96 -8.56
C PRO A 148 -0.34 0.90 -7.77
N LEU A 149 -0.40 0.29 -6.60
CA LEU A 149 0.78 0.10 -5.80
C LEU A 149 1.69 -1.01 -6.38
N PHE A 150 2.62 -1.53 -5.58
CA PHE A 150 3.64 -2.47 -6.04
C PHE A 150 3.83 -3.67 -5.11
N PHE A 151 4.39 -4.75 -5.65
CA PHE A 151 5.01 -5.83 -4.86
C PHE A 151 6.54 -5.75 -4.99
N ASP A 152 7.28 -6.22 -4.00
CA ASP A 152 8.73 -6.31 -4.07
C ASP A 152 9.22 -7.73 -4.35
N LYS A 153 10.53 -7.84 -4.56
CA LYS A 153 11.21 -9.07 -5.00
C LYS A 153 10.94 -10.28 -4.11
N GLU A 154 10.75 -10.08 -2.81
CA GLU A 154 10.43 -11.14 -1.84
C GLU A 154 9.16 -11.92 -2.26
N TYR A 155 8.17 -11.24 -2.84
CA TYR A 155 6.95 -11.89 -3.30
C TYR A 155 7.12 -12.59 -4.65
N GLU A 156 8.00 -12.09 -5.53
CA GLU A 156 8.37 -12.82 -6.76
C GLU A 156 9.10 -14.13 -6.43
N GLU A 157 10.03 -14.08 -5.48
CA GLU A 157 10.76 -15.24 -4.97
C GLU A 157 9.78 -16.24 -4.34
N LEU A 158 8.83 -15.74 -3.55
CA LEU A 158 7.80 -16.57 -2.93
C LEU A 158 6.93 -17.32 -3.95
N ALA A 159 6.72 -16.77 -5.15
CA ALA A 159 5.98 -17.43 -6.21
C ALA A 159 6.73 -18.61 -6.86
N GLN A 160 8.06 -18.65 -6.70
CA GLN A 160 8.94 -19.68 -7.27
C GLN A 160 9.33 -20.75 -6.24
N GLU A 161 9.20 -20.46 -4.96
CA GLU A 161 9.53 -21.38 -3.89
C GLU A 161 8.48 -22.48 -3.73
N GLU A 162 8.91 -23.75 -3.80
CA GLU A 162 8.10 -24.86 -3.33
C GLU A 162 8.07 -24.87 -1.80
N SER A 163 6.88 -24.76 -1.22
CA SER A 163 6.66 -24.79 0.22
C SER A 163 5.58 -25.80 0.57
N GLU A 164 5.75 -26.50 1.68
CA GLU A 164 4.68 -27.31 2.25
C GLU A 164 3.48 -26.41 2.58
N LEU A 165 2.33 -26.72 1.98
CA LEU A 165 1.09 -25.99 2.20
C LEU A 165 0.40 -26.53 3.46
N ILE A 166 0.42 -25.72 4.52
CA ILE A 166 -0.21 -26.05 5.81
C ILE A 166 -1.60 -25.43 5.91
N TYR A 167 -1.76 -24.20 5.40
CA TYR A 167 -2.98 -23.42 5.53
C TYR A 167 -3.67 -23.28 4.17
N ASP A 168 -4.98 -23.51 4.16
CA ASP A 168 -5.82 -23.18 3.01
C ASP A 168 -6.06 -21.68 2.95
N LEU A 169 -6.17 -21.02 4.11
CA LEU A 169 -6.47 -19.60 4.20
C LEU A 169 -5.59 -18.85 5.19
N PHE A 170 -5.16 -17.66 4.80
CA PHE A 170 -4.33 -16.77 5.61
C PHE A 170 -4.93 -15.38 5.74
N PHE A 171 -4.90 -14.85 6.97
CA PHE A 171 -5.16 -13.44 7.24
C PHE A 171 -4.24 -12.92 8.36
N VAL A 172 -3.61 -11.77 8.13
CA VAL A 172 -2.91 -10.99 9.17
C VAL A 172 -3.26 -9.53 8.98
N GLY A 173 -3.80 -8.89 10.02
CA GLY A 173 -4.09 -7.46 9.92
C GLY A 173 -4.72 -6.85 11.17
N THR A 174 -4.64 -5.52 11.24
CA THR A 174 -5.34 -4.73 12.27
C THR A 174 -6.83 -4.79 12.04
N VAL A 175 -7.62 -5.07 13.07
CA VAL A 175 -9.08 -5.07 12.94
C VAL A 175 -9.61 -3.63 12.95
N HIS A 176 -10.44 -3.27 11.98
CA HIS A 176 -11.13 -1.98 11.90
C HIS A 176 -12.47 -2.16 11.16
N SER A 177 -13.44 -1.26 11.38
CA SER A 177 -14.71 -1.27 10.63
C SER A 177 -15.43 -2.62 10.75
N ASP A 178 -16.06 -3.08 9.67
CA ASP A 178 -16.74 -4.37 9.49
C ASP A 178 -15.81 -5.58 9.30
N ARG A 179 -14.49 -5.38 9.30
CA ARG A 179 -13.51 -6.42 8.93
C ARG A 179 -13.61 -7.69 9.77
N TYR A 180 -13.87 -7.57 11.08
CA TYR A 180 -13.97 -8.74 11.95
C TYR A 180 -15.14 -9.64 11.56
N LEU A 181 -16.32 -9.06 11.33
CA LEU A 181 -17.55 -9.81 11.01
C LEU A 181 -17.36 -10.60 9.71
N ILE A 182 -16.85 -9.94 8.67
CA ILE A 182 -16.58 -10.57 7.36
C ILE A 182 -15.56 -11.69 7.49
N LEU A 183 -14.44 -11.43 8.19
CA LEU A 183 -13.40 -12.44 8.40
C LEU A 183 -13.94 -13.65 9.16
N ASN A 184 -14.78 -13.42 10.17
CA ASN A 184 -15.39 -14.48 10.95
C ASN A 184 -16.33 -15.33 10.09
N GLU A 185 -17.14 -14.74 9.20
CA GLU A 185 -17.98 -15.49 8.25
C GLU A 185 -17.15 -16.33 7.27
N VAL A 186 -16.08 -15.77 6.69
CA VAL A 186 -15.15 -16.53 5.83
C VAL A 186 -14.53 -17.69 6.62
N ARG A 187 -14.04 -17.42 7.84
CA ARG A 187 -13.41 -18.44 8.69
C ARG A 187 -14.34 -19.61 8.97
N GLN A 188 -15.58 -19.32 9.34
CA GLN A 188 -16.59 -20.36 9.64
C GLN A 188 -16.89 -21.23 8.40
N GLN A 189 -16.94 -20.65 7.20
CA GLN A 189 -17.11 -21.41 5.97
C GLN A 189 -15.94 -22.38 5.72
N PHE A 190 -14.70 -21.95 5.98
CA PHE A 190 -13.51 -22.79 5.81
C PHE A 190 -13.44 -23.89 6.88
N GLU A 191 -13.63 -23.55 8.16
CA GLU A 191 -13.58 -24.52 9.26
C GLU A 191 -14.69 -25.58 9.12
N LYS A 192 -15.90 -25.20 8.68
CA LYS A 192 -17.00 -26.15 8.40
C LYS A 192 -16.67 -27.17 7.31
N ASN A 193 -15.79 -26.81 6.37
CA ASN A 193 -15.31 -27.69 5.32
C ASN A 193 -13.98 -28.39 5.69
N ASN A 194 -13.58 -28.36 6.96
CA ASN A 194 -12.33 -28.94 7.47
C ASN A 194 -11.07 -28.36 6.79
N LEU A 195 -11.10 -27.10 6.38
CA LEU A 195 -9.96 -26.39 5.81
C LEU A 195 -9.16 -25.67 6.91
N ASN A 196 -7.84 -25.67 6.76
CA ASN A 196 -6.91 -25.09 7.74
C ASN A 196 -6.82 -23.57 7.56
N VAL A 197 -7.07 -22.82 8.63
CA VAL A 197 -7.10 -21.35 8.60
C VAL A 197 -6.06 -20.77 9.56
N PHE A 198 -5.20 -19.87 9.07
CA PHE A 198 -4.32 -19.05 9.90
C PHE A 198 -4.81 -17.61 9.95
N TYR A 199 -5.38 -17.21 11.09
CA TYR A 199 -5.83 -15.84 11.33
C TYR A 199 -5.05 -15.18 12.46
N TYR A 200 -4.54 -13.99 12.19
CA TYR A 200 -3.92 -13.12 13.17
C TYR A 200 -4.58 -11.75 13.17
N LEU A 201 -5.52 -11.57 14.10
CA LEU A 201 -6.28 -10.33 14.26
C LEU A 201 -5.60 -9.43 15.29
N TYR A 202 -5.06 -8.29 14.86
CA TYR A 202 -4.37 -7.37 15.74
C TYR A 202 -5.28 -6.23 16.23
N ILE A 203 -5.23 -5.93 17.53
CA ILE A 203 -5.81 -4.74 18.15
C ILE A 203 -4.74 -4.09 19.05
N PRO A 204 -4.44 -2.78 18.90
CA PRO A 204 -3.43 -2.07 19.70
C PRO A 204 -3.47 -2.24 21.22
N SER A 205 -4.65 -2.36 21.84
CA SER A 205 -4.75 -2.55 23.29
C SER A 205 -6.05 -3.23 23.71
N LYS A 206 -6.02 -3.91 24.86
CA LYS A 206 -7.22 -4.51 25.48
C LYS A 206 -8.30 -3.47 25.79
N ILE A 207 -7.89 -2.28 26.22
CA ILE A 207 -8.80 -1.16 26.48
C ILE A 207 -9.53 -0.78 25.19
N MET A 208 -8.82 -0.67 24.07
CA MET A 208 -9.43 -0.32 22.78
C MET A 208 -10.39 -1.42 22.30
N TYR A 209 -10.07 -2.70 22.55
CA TYR A 209 -11.01 -3.80 22.30
C TYR A 209 -12.33 -3.61 23.06
N TYR A 210 -12.27 -3.43 24.38
CA TYR A 210 -13.49 -3.25 25.19
C TYR A 210 -14.27 -1.99 24.80
N GLN A 211 -13.57 -0.88 24.52
CA GLN A 211 -14.20 0.34 24.03
C GLN A 211 -14.96 0.09 22.73
N ARG A 212 -14.33 -0.52 21.72
CA ARG A 212 -14.99 -0.82 20.44
C ARG A 212 -16.12 -1.81 20.60
N LYS A 213 -15.94 -2.87 21.40
CA LYS A 213 -16.98 -3.88 21.65
C LYS A 213 -18.23 -3.30 22.32
N LEU A 214 -18.09 -2.27 23.15
CA LEU A 214 -19.22 -1.62 23.82
C LEU A 214 -19.86 -0.50 22.96
N LEU A 215 -19.06 0.21 22.17
CA LEU A 215 -19.50 1.41 21.44
C LEU A 215 -19.89 1.15 19.98
N THR A 216 -19.54 -0.01 19.42
CA THR A 216 -19.81 -0.34 18.01
C THR A 216 -20.25 -1.79 17.84
N SER A 217 -20.92 -2.10 16.73
CA SER A 217 -21.26 -3.48 16.34
C SER A 217 -20.11 -4.22 15.64
N GLU A 218 -18.98 -3.55 15.38
CA GLU A 218 -17.85 -4.06 14.60
C GLU A 218 -17.26 -5.37 15.15
N LEU A 219 -17.34 -5.56 16.47
CA LEU A 219 -16.77 -6.71 17.19
C LEU A 219 -17.85 -7.61 17.79
N GLN A 220 -19.08 -7.54 17.28
CA GLN A 220 -20.18 -8.37 17.74
C GLN A 220 -19.83 -9.86 17.60
N GLY A 221 -20.14 -10.65 18.63
CA GLY A 221 -19.83 -12.09 18.68
C GLY A 221 -18.37 -12.43 19.01
N SER A 222 -17.47 -11.45 19.05
CA SER A 222 -16.05 -11.70 19.31
C SER A 222 -15.72 -12.04 20.75
N GLN A 223 -14.64 -12.79 20.93
CA GLN A 223 -13.99 -13.03 22.22
C GLN A 223 -12.64 -12.32 22.27
N ILE A 224 -12.20 -11.90 23.45
CA ILE A 224 -10.91 -11.18 23.57
C ILE A 224 -9.72 -12.05 23.11
N THR A 225 -9.87 -13.37 23.22
CA THR A 225 -8.90 -14.38 22.78
C THR A 225 -8.79 -14.50 21.26
N ASP A 226 -9.73 -13.93 20.50
CA ASP A 226 -9.65 -13.88 19.05
C ASP A 226 -8.57 -12.90 18.58
N PHE A 227 -8.09 -12.02 19.47
CA PHE A 227 -7.21 -10.92 19.12
C PHE A 227 -5.83 -11.01 19.78
N SER A 228 -4.83 -10.62 19.02
CA SER A 228 -3.48 -10.34 19.51
C SER A 228 -3.30 -8.85 19.78
N PHE A 229 -2.59 -8.54 20.87
CA PHE A 229 -2.27 -7.17 21.29
C PHE A 229 -0.81 -6.80 21.04
N VAL A 230 -0.06 -7.73 20.43
CA VAL A 230 1.31 -7.56 19.97
C VAL A 230 1.30 -7.75 18.46
N GLY A 231 2.15 -7.01 17.73
CA GLY A 231 2.27 -7.20 16.28
C GLY A 231 2.97 -8.53 15.95
N LEU A 232 2.53 -9.20 14.88
CA LEU A 232 3.23 -10.39 14.38
C LEU A 232 4.57 -9.97 13.75
N PRO A 233 5.70 -10.57 14.14
CA PRO A 233 6.99 -10.29 13.51
C PRO A 233 6.98 -10.60 12.00
N SER A 234 7.69 -9.80 11.21
CA SER A 234 7.69 -9.92 9.74
C SER A 234 8.12 -11.31 9.25
N GLU A 235 9.12 -11.92 9.88
CA GLU A 235 9.62 -13.26 9.50
C GLU A 235 8.56 -14.34 9.71
N GLN A 236 7.80 -14.25 10.81
CA GLN A 236 6.70 -15.18 11.07
C GLN A 236 5.55 -14.97 10.08
N LEU A 237 5.25 -13.71 9.75
CA LEU A 237 4.26 -13.37 8.73
C LEU A 237 4.64 -14.01 7.39
N THR A 238 5.86 -13.77 6.90
CA THR A 238 6.35 -14.34 5.64
C THR A 238 6.32 -15.86 5.67
N ALA A 239 6.79 -16.50 6.75
CA ALA A 239 6.78 -17.96 6.87
C ALA A 239 5.36 -18.55 6.79
N LYS A 240 4.40 -17.97 7.51
CA LYS A 240 2.99 -18.42 7.48
C LYS A 240 2.36 -18.18 6.12
N LEU A 241 2.66 -17.04 5.49
CA LEU A 241 2.19 -16.71 4.16
C LEU A 241 2.70 -17.71 3.11
N LYS A 242 3.99 -18.07 3.16
CA LYS A 242 4.59 -19.11 2.29
C LYS A 242 3.79 -20.41 2.33
N GLN A 243 3.43 -20.85 3.54
CA GLN A 243 2.67 -22.07 3.81
C GLN A 243 1.16 -21.99 3.50
N SER A 244 0.68 -20.91 2.88
CA SER A 244 -0.75 -20.65 2.69
C SER A 244 -1.18 -20.68 1.21
N LYS A 245 -2.33 -21.28 0.89
CA LYS A 245 -2.86 -21.34 -0.49
C LYS A 245 -3.52 -20.04 -0.95
N ALA A 246 -4.39 -19.48 -0.10
CA ALA A 246 -5.13 -18.25 -0.38
C ALA A 246 -5.00 -17.24 0.77
N VAL A 247 -5.22 -15.98 0.44
CA VAL A 247 -5.21 -14.86 1.39
C VAL A 247 -6.53 -14.12 1.36
N VAL A 248 -7.01 -13.69 2.52
CA VAL A 248 -8.13 -12.74 2.61
C VAL A 248 -7.62 -11.30 2.67
N ASP A 249 -8.18 -10.41 1.86
CA ASP A 249 -7.95 -8.96 1.92
C ASP A 249 -9.26 -8.18 1.99
N ILE A 250 -9.55 -7.62 3.16
CA ILE A 250 -10.77 -6.82 3.41
C ILE A 250 -10.37 -5.36 3.56
N GLN A 251 -10.50 -4.56 2.50
CA GLN A 251 -10.17 -3.13 2.54
C GLN A 251 -11.12 -2.33 3.44
N HIS A 252 -10.79 -1.08 3.75
CA HIS A 252 -11.72 -0.19 4.45
C HIS A 252 -12.92 0.17 3.52
N PRO A 253 -14.19 0.21 4.00
CA PRO A 253 -15.35 0.45 3.13
C PRO A 253 -15.33 1.74 2.30
N LYS A 254 -14.56 2.75 2.75
CA LYS A 254 -14.39 4.03 2.06
C LYS A 254 -13.22 4.08 1.09
N GLN A 255 -12.45 3.00 0.96
CA GLN A 255 -11.29 2.90 0.08
C GLN A 255 -11.67 2.08 -1.16
N THR A 256 -11.37 2.62 -2.34
CA THR A 256 -11.60 1.94 -3.62
C THR A 256 -10.31 1.35 -4.18
N GLY A 257 -9.15 2.02 -3.98
CA GLY A 257 -7.86 1.48 -4.41
C GLY A 257 -7.50 0.13 -3.77
N LEU A 258 -6.85 -0.75 -4.54
CA LEU A 258 -6.35 -2.04 -4.03
C LEU A 258 -5.30 -1.86 -2.94
N THR A 259 -5.33 -2.72 -1.91
CA THR A 259 -4.36 -2.67 -0.83
C THR A 259 -2.98 -3.20 -1.26
N MET A 260 -1.96 -2.93 -0.45
CA MET A 260 -0.69 -3.63 -0.52
C MET A 260 -0.84 -5.15 -0.59
N ARG A 261 -1.66 -5.73 0.29
CA ARG A 261 -1.79 -7.19 0.36
C ARG A 261 -2.26 -7.76 -0.97
N THR A 262 -3.20 -7.11 -1.64
CA THR A 262 -3.68 -7.55 -2.94
C THR A 262 -2.57 -7.56 -3.99
N ILE A 263 -1.79 -6.48 -4.12
CA ILE A 263 -0.71 -6.40 -5.11
C ILE A 263 0.46 -7.34 -4.75
N GLU A 264 0.78 -7.49 -3.46
CA GLU A 264 1.76 -8.47 -2.98
C GLU A 264 1.37 -9.91 -3.37
N MET A 265 0.08 -10.25 -3.33
CA MET A 265 -0.40 -11.59 -3.70
C MET A 265 -0.40 -11.85 -5.21
N LEU A 266 -0.54 -10.80 -6.02
CA LEU A 266 -0.23 -10.86 -7.44
C LEU A 266 1.25 -11.25 -7.65
N GLY A 267 2.17 -10.60 -6.92
CA GLY A 267 3.59 -10.94 -6.94
C GLY A 267 3.87 -12.41 -6.57
N ALA A 268 3.17 -12.89 -5.55
CA ALA A 268 3.32 -14.23 -4.96
C ALA A 268 2.57 -15.36 -5.67
N ASN A 269 1.82 -15.10 -6.75
CA ASN A 269 0.93 -16.07 -7.39
C ASN A 269 -0.03 -16.78 -6.41
N LYS A 270 -0.54 -16.05 -5.42
CA LYS A 270 -1.51 -16.60 -4.46
C LYS A 270 -2.92 -16.17 -4.79
N LYS A 271 -3.87 -17.05 -4.48
CA LYS A 271 -5.30 -16.75 -4.58
C LYS A 271 -5.70 -15.69 -3.55
N ILE A 272 -6.65 -14.84 -3.91
CA ILE A 272 -7.15 -13.73 -3.07
C ILE A 272 -8.65 -13.87 -2.90
N ILE A 273 -9.12 -13.74 -1.66
CA ILE A 273 -10.53 -13.50 -1.33
C ILE A 273 -10.64 -12.06 -0.86
N THR A 274 -11.43 -11.22 -1.54
CA THR A 274 -11.46 -9.78 -1.25
C THR A 274 -12.86 -9.19 -1.28
N THR A 275 -13.08 -8.13 -0.52
CA THR A 275 -14.28 -7.30 -0.64
C THR A 275 -14.06 -6.09 -1.56
N ASN A 276 -12.90 -5.99 -2.23
CA ASN A 276 -12.64 -4.91 -3.17
C ASN A 276 -13.14 -5.29 -4.55
N THR A 277 -14.34 -4.83 -4.89
CA THR A 277 -14.96 -5.07 -6.19
C THR A 277 -14.17 -4.43 -7.33
N ASP A 278 -13.46 -3.33 -7.06
CA ASP A 278 -12.67 -2.59 -8.06
C ASP A 278 -11.60 -3.46 -8.73
N ILE A 279 -11.17 -4.55 -8.07
CA ILE A 279 -10.21 -5.51 -8.63
C ILE A 279 -10.66 -6.11 -9.96
N GLU A 280 -11.96 -6.16 -10.24
CA GLU A 280 -12.52 -6.73 -11.48
C GLU A 280 -12.15 -5.94 -12.74
N TYR A 281 -11.77 -4.67 -12.58
CA TYR A 281 -11.38 -3.80 -13.70
C TYR A 281 -9.89 -3.96 -14.05
N TYR A 282 -9.08 -4.48 -13.12
CA TYR A 282 -7.65 -4.60 -13.31
C TYR A 282 -7.28 -5.60 -14.40
N ASP A 283 -6.21 -5.32 -15.13
CA ASP A 283 -5.73 -6.14 -16.25
C ASP A 283 -5.18 -7.53 -15.87
N PHE A 284 -4.96 -7.78 -14.58
CA PHE A 284 -4.60 -9.09 -14.04
C PHE A 284 -5.78 -9.88 -13.46
N TYR A 285 -7.01 -9.36 -13.51
CA TYR A 285 -8.16 -10.04 -12.93
C TYR A 285 -8.42 -11.40 -13.59
N HIS A 286 -8.58 -12.43 -12.76
CA HIS A 286 -9.05 -13.74 -13.19
C HIS A 286 -9.89 -14.39 -12.09
N PRO A 287 -11.10 -14.91 -12.37
CA PRO A 287 -12.00 -15.46 -11.35
C PRO A 287 -11.43 -16.69 -10.62
N ASN A 288 -10.58 -17.48 -11.29
CA ASN A 288 -9.87 -18.57 -10.62
C ASN A 288 -8.82 -18.07 -9.61
N ASN A 289 -8.33 -16.84 -9.73
CA ASN A 289 -7.31 -16.31 -8.83
C ASN A 289 -7.91 -15.43 -7.74
N ILE A 290 -9.04 -14.79 -8.03
CA ILE A 290 -9.64 -13.75 -7.21
C ILE A 290 -11.11 -14.07 -6.99
N CYS A 291 -11.49 -14.28 -5.73
CA CYS A 291 -12.87 -14.39 -5.28
C CYS A 291 -13.29 -13.05 -4.66
N ILE A 292 -14.25 -12.37 -5.29
CA ILE A 292 -14.85 -11.15 -4.73
C ILE A 292 -16.03 -11.58 -3.84
N VAL A 293 -16.04 -11.14 -2.58
CA VAL A 293 -17.12 -11.42 -1.63
C VAL A 293 -17.89 -10.15 -1.29
N ASP A 294 -19.21 -10.27 -1.21
CA ASP A 294 -20.07 -9.17 -0.81
C ASP A 294 -20.00 -8.97 0.72
N ARG A 295 -19.97 -7.70 1.17
CA ARG A 295 -19.84 -7.36 2.60
C ARG A 295 -21.10 -7.66 3.40
N SER A 296 -22.27 -7.65 2.76
CA SER A 296 -23.58 -7.94 3.35
C SER A 296 -23.98 -9.41 3.23
N SER A 297 -23.35 -10.16 2.31
CA SER A 297 -23.56 -11.59 2.12
C SER A 297 -22.25 -12.28 1.74
N VAL A 298 -21.47 -12.67 2.75
CA VAL A 298 -20.16 -13.29 2.53
C VAL A 298 -20.33 -14.74 2.10
N VAL A 299 -19.99 -15.05 0.85
CA VAL A 299 -19.99 -16.42 0.33
C VAL A 299 -18.70 -16.67 -0.43
N VAL A 300 -17.96 -17.71 -0.03
CA VAL A 300 -16.80 -18.20 -0.78
C VAL A 300 -17.17 -19.55 -1.42
N PRO A 301 -17.26 -19.64 -2.75
CA PRO A 301 -17.55 -20.90 -3.43
C PRO A 301 -16.49 -21.96 -3.12
N THR A 302 -16.92 -23.19 -2.83
CA THR A 302 -16.00 -24.28 -2.44
C THR A 302 -15.01 -24.59 -3.57
N GLU A 303 -15.45 -24.50 -4.82
CA GLU A 303 -14.65 -24.69 -6.02
C GLU A 303 -13.52 -23.67 -6.19
N PHE A 304 -13.61 -22.49 -5.54
CA PHE A 304 -12.56 -21.49 -5.63
C PHE A 304 -11.22 -22.03 -5.11
N MET A 305 -11.25 -22.83 -4.05
CA MET A 305 -10.04 -23.40 -3.45
C MET A 305 -9.46 -24.57 -4.25
N THR A 306 -10.30 -25.28 -5.02
CA THR A 306 -9.87 -26.46 -5.80
C THR A 306 -9.50 -26.13 -7.24
N THR A 307 -10.03 -25.04 -7.79
CA THR A 307 -9.71 -24.60 -9.16
C THR A 307 -8.25 -24.15 -9.23
N PRO A 308 -7.44 -24.56 -10.22
CA PRO A 308 -6.04 -24.14 -10.32
C PRO A 308 -5.88 -22.62 -10.50
N TYR A 309 -4.78 -22.07 -9.97
CA TYR A 309 -4.37 -20.69 -10.25
C TYR A 309 -4.02 -20.57 -11.75
N VAL A 310 -4.46 -19.48 -12.38
CA VAL A 310 -4.17 -19.16 -13.78
C VAL A 310 -3.04 -18.12 -13.80
N PRO A 311 -1.84 -18.44 -14.32
CA PRO A 311 -0.74 -17.48 -14.38
C PRO A 311 -1.13 -16.18 -15.08
N VAL A 312 -0.79 -15.05 -14.47
CA VAL A 312 -0.92 -13.72 -15.08
C VAL A 312 0.22 -13.54 -16.09
N ASP A 313 -0.05 -12.91 -17.23
CA ASP A 313 0.99 -12.59 -18.22
C ASP A 313 2.15 -11.81 -17.58
N GLU A 314 3.38 -12.24 -17.85
CA GLU A 314 4.57 -11.68 -17.20
C GLU A 314 4.74 -10.18 -17.46
N LYS A 315 4.34 -9.67 -18.64
CA LYS A 315 4.41 -8.23 -18.92
C LYS A 315 3.37 -7.44 -18.14
N VAL A 316 2.20 -8.03 -17.88
CA VAL A 316 1.19 -7.44 -17.00
C VAL A 316 1.73 -7.43 -15.57
N LYS A 317 2.20 -8.58 -15.07
CA LYS A 317 2.73 -8.73 -13.71
C LYS A 317 3.93 -7.81 -13.44
N GLU A 318 4.87 -7.69 -14.37
CA GLU A 318 6.07 -6.85 -14.27
C GLU A 318 5.72 -5.38 -13.99
N ARG A 319 4.59 -4.87 -14.53
CA ARG A 319 4.13 -3.50 -14.30
C ARG A 319 3.76 -3.22 -12.85
N TYR A 320 3.52 -4.26 -12.03
CA TYR A 320 3.25 -4.15 -10.60
C TYR A 320 4.49 -4.41 -9.73
N SER A 321 5.64 -4.70 -10.32
CA SER A 321 6.90 -4.82 -9.57
C SER A 321 7.37 -3.46 -9.04
N ILE A 322 8.10 -3.47 -7.92
CA ILE A 322 8.66 -2.26 -7.31
C ILE A 322 9.61 -1.52 -8.25
N ASN A 323 10.35 -2.24 -9.10
CA ASN A 323 11.27 -1.61 -10.05
C ASN A 323 10.50 -0.88 -11.16
N TYR A 324 9.50 -1.53 -11.75
CA TYR A 324 8.65 -0.86 -12.74
C TYR A 324 7.92 0.32 -12.09
N PHE A 325 7.39 0.17 -10.88
CA PHE A 325 6.77 1.27 -10.13
C PHE A 325 7.69 2.48 -10.00
N VAL A 326 8.94 2.28 -9.56
CA VAL A 326 9.92 3.36 -9.45
C VAL A 326 10.19 4.02 -10.81
N LEU A 327 10.40 3.24 -11.86
CA LEU A 327 10.66 3.81 -13.20
C LEU A 327 9.46 4.60 -13.72
N ASP A 328 8.25 4.10 -13.46
CA ASP A 328 6.99 4.70 -13.90
C ASP A 328 6.73 6.03 -13.21
N VAL A 329 6.84 6.09 -11.88
CA VAL A 329 6.65 7.36 -11.15
C VAL A 329 7.71 8.39 -11.51
N LEU A 330 8.92 7.96 -11.86
CA LEU A 330 9.98 8.85 -12.33
C LEU A 330 9.83 9.25 -13.82
N GLY A 331 8.83 8.73 -14.54
CA GLY A 331 8.56 9.06 -15.94
C GLY A 331 9.54 8.42 -16.93
N LEU A 332 10.11 7.26 -16.57
CA LEU A 332 11.09 6.50 -17.37
C LEU A 332 10.48 5.28 -18.09
N THR A 333 9.17 5.11 -18.00
CA THR A 333 8.37 4.16 -18.77
C THR A 333 7.69 4.86 -19.95
N GLN A 334 7.12 4.11 -20.89
CA GLN A 334 6.41 4.69 -22.04
C GLN A 334 5.06 5.32 -21.61
N LYS A 335 4.75 6.52 -22.12
CA LYS A 335 3.63 7.38 -21.69
C LYS A 335 2.21 6.78 -21.84
N ASP A 336 1.98 5.84 -22.75
CA ASP A 336 0.62 5.34 -23.04
C ASP A 336 0.15 4.18 -22.11
N LYS A 337 0.73 4.02 -20.91
CA LYS A 337 0.64 2.77 -20.11
C LYS A 337 0.03 2.87 -18.70
N HIS A 338 -0.60 3.98 -18.31
CA HIS A 338 -1.42 4.00 -17.09
C HIS A 338 -2.76 3.24 -17.24
N GLY A 339 -2.95 2.50 -18.34
CA GLY A 339 -4.03 1.52 -18.52
C GLY A 339 -3.81 0.26 -17.68
N PHE A 340 -3.93 0.37 -16.36
CA PHE A 340 -3.96 -0.77 -15.44
C PHE A 340 -5.34 -1.40 -15.36
N TYR A 341 -6.36 -0.73 -15.89
CA TYR A 341 -7.67 -1.30 -16.10
C TYR A 341 -7.77 -1.86 -17.52
N SER A 342 -8.25 -3.10 -17.65
CA SER A 342 -8.51 -3.76 -18.94
C SER A 342 -9.85 -3.38 -19.54
N LYS A 343 -10.79 -2.98 -18.70
CA LYS A 343 -12.08 -2.41 -19.10
C LYS A 343 -11.99 -0.91 -18.91
N SER A 344 -12.28 -0.12 -19.94
CA SER A 344 -12.65 1.28 -19.73
C SER A 344 -13.83 1.25 -18.76
N GLY A 345 -13.60 1.60 -17.49
CA GLY A 345 -14.62 1.61 -16.46
C GLY A 345 -15.84 2.32 -17.00
N GLY A 346 -16.93 1.57 -17.15
CA GLY A 346 -18.14 2.05 -17.79
C GLY A 346 -18.66 3.28 -17.06
N GLU A 347 -19.12 4.24 -17.88
CA GLU A 347 -19.83 5.48 -17.54
C GLU A 347 -20.85 5.36 -16.40
#